data_AF-A0A7V3UP12-F1
#
_entry.id   AF-A0A7V3UP12-F1
#
_cell.length_a   1.000
_cell.length_b   1.000
_cell.length_c   1.000
_cell.angle_alpha   90.00
_cell.angle_beta   90.00
_cell.angle_gamma   90.00
#
_symmetry.space_group_name_H-M   'P 1'
#
loop_
_entity.id
_entity.type
_entity.pdbx_description
1 polymer ?
#
loop_
_entity_poly.entity_id
_entity_poly.type
_entity_poly.pdbx_seq_one_letter_code
_entity_poly.pdbx_strand_id
1 'polypeptide(L)'
;MKRSYLKRVLQVVVFLSILYTAGCNDNGGSPSGPSDCVSGGVCGKVTGTINKAPIPGSTVRIGGATAVTNSNGDYALAGNFSGVTVINVDGPSQFPRQVTKDLSRSNVANIDAIERINAFSLQFYRQLVRDAEESFFLRPTNRWEGSEPTFFIDTRPEIGTGAPIPSSTIDTVRNVIRQSMPVFSNGFITGSKITVTNNPPPDLSSGSIVIRFDHTLLQAGAFGVTRIQTIGSRIDAAVTRLVLNPSFPFDELTSHELGHAVGFFHASARPSVMVATGSCGCGLFTSDDSVHMKINYSRPAGNTDIDNDPTDAVTKSLAKREVIEIICRK
;
A
#
# COMPACT_ATOMS: atom_id res chain seq x y z
N MET A 1 -15.35 -59.96 -23.62
CA MET A 1 -15.42 -59.51 -25.03
C MET A 1 -14.50 -58.30 -25.17
N LYS A 2 -13.32 -58.47 -25.81
CA LYS A 2 -12.93 -57.88 -27.13
C LYS A 2 -13.12 -56.34 -27.16
N ARG A 3 -12.17 -55.44 -27.45
CA ARG A 3 -10.79 -55.39 -28.01
C ARG A 3 -10.28 -53.96 -27.74
N SER A 4 -9.10 -53.76 -27.12
CA SER A 4 -7.86 -53.19 -27.70
C SER A 4 -7.97 -52.07 -28.74
N TYR A 5 -7.21 -50.96 -28.56
CA TYR A 5 -6.38 -50.19 -29.53
C TYR A 5 -5.99 -48.85 -28.85
N LEU A 6 -4.88 -48.69 -28.14
CA LEU A 6 -3.49 -48.49 -28.61
C LEU A 6 -3.35 -47.52 -29.81
N LYS A 7 -3.04 -46.24 -29.54
CA LYS A 7 -2.08 -45.45 -30.34
C LYS A 7 -1.33 -44.46 -29.43
N ARG A 8 -0.08 -44.80 -29.12
CA ARG A 8 0.95 -43.87 -28.64
C ARG A 8 1.35 -43.00 -29.82
N VAL A 9 1.28 -41.68 -29.69
CA VAL A 9 1.94 -40.75 -30.62
C VAL A 9 3.20 -40.26 -29.94
N LEU A 10 4.33 -40.76 -30.44
CA LEU A 10 5.68 -40.36 -30.11
C LEU A 10 5.96 -39.06 -30.88
N GLN A 11 5.89 -37.90 -30.22
CA GLN A 11 6.38 -36.66 -30.82
C GLN A 11 7.88 -36.53 -30.56
N VAL A 12 8.64 -36.77 -31.62
CA VAL A 12 10.07 -36.47 -31.73
C VAL A 12 10.20 -34.95 -31.82
N VAL A 13 10.67 -34.30 -30.76
CA VAL A 13 11.09 -32.89 -30.81
C VAL A 13 12.51 -32.87 -31.34
N VAL A 14 12.65 -32.50 -32.61
CA VAL A 14 13.94 -32.20 -33.24
C VAL A 14 14.43 -30.86 -32.70
N PHE A 15 15.47 -30.89 -31.87
CA PHE A 15 16.27 -29.71 -31.52
C PHE A 15 17.09 -29.31 -32.75
N LEU A 16 16.58 -28.32 -33.50
CA LEU A 16 17.34 -27.65 -34.55
C LEU A 16 17.94 -26.37 -33.96
N SER A 17 19.13 -26.52 -33.37
CA SER A 17 19.95 -25.42 -32.87
C SER A 17 20.56 -24.67 -34.06
N ILE A 18 19.82 -23.69 -34.61
CA ILE A 18 20.36 -22.74 -35.57
C ILE A 18 21.13 -21.67 -34.79
N LEU A 19 22.45 -21.83 -34.73
CA LEU A 19 23.40 -20.78 -34.38
C LEU A 19 23.40 -19.72 -35.49
N TYR A 20 22.60 -18.67 -35.32
CA TYR A 20 22.79 -17.41 -36.04
C TYR A 20 23.91 -16.63 -35.33
N THR A 21 25.14 -16.76 -35.83
CA THR A 21 26.20 -15.79 -35.55
C THR A 21 25.99 -14.58 -36.44
N ALA A 22 25.12 -13.67 -36.02
CA ALA A 22 25.11 -12.31 -36.55
C ALA A 22 26.28 -11.54 -35.91
N GLY A 23 27.40 -11.46 -36.63
CA GLY A 23 28.49 -10.56 -36.31
C GLY A 23 28.08 -9.13 -36.65
N CYS A 24 27.53 -8.40 -35.68
CA CYS A 24 27.57 -6.94 -35.69
C CYS A 24 28.88 -6.52 -35.04
N ASN A 25 29.83 -6.13 -35.89
CA ASN A 25 31.07 -5.50 -35.49
C ASN A 25 30.80 -4.01 -35.24
N ASP A 26 30.02 -3.72 -34.20
CA ASP A 26 29.80 -2.34 -33.76
C ASP A 26 30.87 -2.00 -32.72
N ASN A 27 31.80 -1.13 -33.11
CA ASN A 27 32.55 -0.27 -32.19
C ASN A 27 31.60 0.75 -31.51
N GLY A 28 30.45 0.27 -31.03
CA GLY A 28 29.52 1.04 -30.23
C GLY A 28 30.08 1.08 -28.83
N GLY A 29 30.82 2.15 -28.51
CA GLY A 29 31.15 2.44 -27.13
C GLY A 29 29.87 2.32 -26.30
N SER A 30 29.89 1.42 -25.31
CA SER A 30 28.83 1.36 -24.30
C SER A 30 28.56 2.80 -23.86
N PRO A 31 27.31 3.29 -23.87
CA PRO A 31 27.01 4.64 -23.45
C PRO A 31 27.67 4.84 -22.09
N SER A 32 28.66 5.74 -22.01
CA SER A 32 29.23 6.13 -20.74
C SER A 32 28.06 6.62 -19.91
N GLY A 33 27.75 5.92 -18.82
CA GLY A 33 26.66 6.30 -17.93
C GLY A 33 26.80 7.78 -17.55
N PRO A 34 25.69 8.49 -17.28
CA PRO A 34 25.74 9.90 -16.94
C PRO A 34 26.77 10.13 -15.84
N SER A 35 27.86 10.81 -16.23
CA SER A 35 29.01 11.12 -15.41
C SER A 35 28.65 12.28 -14.50
N ASP A 36 28.53 12.01 -13.20
CA ASP A 36 28.33 12.97 -12.11
C ASP A 36 27.16 13.96 -12.27
N CYS A 37 26.71 14.54 -11.16
CA CYS A 37 25.76 15.64 -11.22
C CYS A 37 26.41 16.82 -11.97
N VAL A 38 25.96 17.11 -13.19
CA VAL A 38 26.39 18.30 -13.93
C VAL A 38 26.08 19.53 -13.07
N SER A 39 27.00 20.51 -13.02
CA SER A 39 26.80 21.74 -12.24
C SER A 39 25.50 22.44 -12.65
N GLY A 40 24.65 22.77 -11.68
CA GLY A 40 23.30 23.35 -11.87
C GLY A 40 22.21 22.33 -12.22
N GLY A 41 22.58 21.16 -12.76
CA GLY A 41 21.66 20.10 -13.16
C GLY A 41 21.16 19.24 -12.00
N VAL A 42 20.23 18.34 -12.30
CA VAL A 42 19.67 17.35 -11.35
C VAL A 42 20.14 15.96 -11.76
N CYS A 43 20.64 15.17 -10.81
CA CYS A 43 20.95 13.76 -11.05
C CYS A 43 20.30 12.86 -10.00
N GLY A 44 20.32 11.56 -10.22
CA GLY A 44 19.81 10.61 -9.24
C GLY A 44 19.68 9.21 -9.81
N LYS A 45 19.05 8.34 -9.03
CA LYS A 45 18.73 6.97 -9.43
C LYS A 45 17.22 6.74 -9.41
N VAL A 46 16.74 6.00 -10.43
CA VAL A 46 15.42 5.37 -10.42
C VAL A 46 15.55 3.93 -9.95
N THR A 47 14.87 3.58 -8.86
CA THR A 47 14.81 2.21 -8.33
C THR A 47 13.38 1.69 -8.24
N GLY A 48 13.27 0.37 -8.18
CA GLY A 48 12.02 -0.32 -7.93
C GLY A 48 11.51 -0.06 -6.52
N THR A 49 10.22 0.23 -6.37
CA THR A 49 9.58 0.33 -5.06
C THR A 49 9.56 -1.02 -4.34
N ILE A 50 9.35 -2.11 -5.08
CA ILE A 50 9.16 -3.45 -4.50
C ILE A 50 10.49 -4.18 -4.33
N ASN A 51 11.23 -4.36 -5.41
CA ASN A 51 12.47 -5.16 -5.44
C ASN A 51 13.73 -4.36 -5.09
N LYS A 52 13.62 -3.03 -5.00
CA LYS A 52 14.73 -2.09 -4.75
C LYS A 52 15.87 -2.13 -5.78
N ALA A 53 15.70 -2.85 -6.88
CA ALA A 53 16.64 -2.94 -7.97
C ALA A 53 16.61 -1.66 -8.82
N PRO A 54 17.69 -1.31 -9.51
CA PRO A 54 17.67 -0.21 -10.46
C PRO A 54 16.71 -0.44 -11.63
N ILE A 55 16.09 0.63 -12.13
CA ILE A 55 15.21 0.59 -13.31
C ILE A 55 15.91 1.27 -14.51
N PRO A 56 16.53 0.51 -15.42
CA PRO A 56 17.13 1.06 -16.64
C PRO A 56 16.08 1.47 -17.67
N GLY A 57 16.43 2.38 -18.58
CA GLY A 57 15.58 2.78 -19.70
C GLY A 57 14.38 3.67 -19.32
N SER A 58 14.33 4.17 -18.09
CA SER A 58 13.30 5.09 -17.61
C SER A 58 13.56 6.49 -18.14
N THR A 59 12.55 7.13 -18.73
CA THR A 59 12.62 8.54 -19.10
C THR A 59 12.25 9.40 -17.90
N VAL A 60 13.18 10.25 -17.46
CA VAL A 60 13.00 11.23 -16.38
C VAL A 60 12.82 12.61 -17.00
N ARG A 61 11.82 13.37 -16.57
CA ARG A 61 11.49 14.70 -17.10
C ARG A 61 11.29 15.74 -16.01
N ILE A 62 11.86 16.93 -16.22
CA ILE A 62 11.62 18.14 -15.42
C ILE A 62 11.41 19.32 -16.38
N GLY A 63 10.19 19.85 -16.43
CA GLY A 63 9.82 20.84 -17.45
C GLY A 63 10.08 20.29 -18.86
N GLY A 64 10.89 21.00 -19.64
CA GLY A 64 11.32 20.55 -20.98
C GLY A 64 12.57 19.66 -21.02
N ALA A 65 13.29 19.50 -19.90
CA ALA A 65 14.50 18.68 -19.85
C ALA A 65 14.15 17.20 -19.69
N THR A 66 14.91 16.33 -20.38
CA THR A 66 14.71 14.88 -20.34
C THR A 66 16.03 14.11 -20.26
N ALA A 67 16.01 12.97 -19.58
CA ALA A 67 17.13 12.04 -19.46
C ALA A 67 16.60 10.60 -19.45
N VAL A 68 17.43 9.63 -19.84
CA VAL A 68 17.10 8.20 -19.78
C VAL A 68 18.04 7.52 -18.80
N THR A 69 17.51 6.65 -17.93
CA THR A 69 18.33 5.94 -16.95
C THR A 69 19.23 4.89 -17.59
N ASN A 70 20.47 4.79 -17.12
CA ASN A 70 21.44 3.77 -17.55
C ASN A 70 21.13 2.38 -16.95
N SER A 71 22.00 1.38 -17.18
CA SER A 71 21.89 0.03 -16.61
C SER A 71 21.82 -0.02 -15.09
N ASN A 72 22.39 0.99 -14.42
CA ASN A 72 22.42 1.13 -12.96
C ASN A 72 21.27 2.00 -12.45
N GLY A 73 20.33 2.41 -13.31
CA GLY A 73 19.20 3.28 -12.98
C GLY A 73 19.56 4.75 -12.81
N ASP A 74 20.81 5.15 -13.08
CA ASP A 74 21.27 6.53 -12.88
C ASP A 74 20.81 7.43 -14.05
N TYR A 75 20.46 8.67 -13.75
CA TYR A 75 20.15 9.71 -14.72
C TYR A 75 20.81 11.05 -14.33
N ALA A 76 21.03 11.91 -15.32
CA ALA A 76 21.40 13.31 -15.12
C ALA A 76 20.70 14.20 -16.13
N LEU A 77 20.10 15.29 -15.64
CA LEU A 77 19.41 16.32 -16.39
C LEU A 77 20.23 17.61 -16.33
N ALA A 78 20.65 18.12 -17.48
CA ALA A 78 21.24 19.46 -17.58
C ALA A 78 20.15 20.53 -17.42
N GLY A 79 20.50 21.66 -16.80
CA GLY A 79 19.61 22.79 -16.56
C GLY A 79 20.01 23.53 -15.29
N ASN A 80 19.23 24.55 -14.92
CA ASN A 80 19.33 25.23 -13.61
C ASN A 80 17.99 25.05 -12.91
N PHE A 81 17.86 23.99 -12.11
CA PHE A 81 16.63 23.68 -11.39
C PHE A 81 16.75 24.11 -9.93
N SER A 82 15.71 24.73 -9.39
CA SER A 82 15.69 25.16 -7.99
C SER A 82 14.27 25.14 -7.43
N GLY A 83 14.17 25.09 -6.10
CA GLY A 83 12.89 25.09 -5.40
C GLY A 83 12.09 23.79 -5.57
N VAL A 84 10.80 23.87 -5.26
CA VAL A 84 9.88 22.73 -5.32
C VAL A 84 9.54 22.43 -6.78
N THR A 85 9.91 21.24 -7.23
CA THR A 85 9.84 20.83 -8.63
C THR A 85 9.14 19.48 -8.77
N VAL A 86 8.31 19.36 -9.80
CA VAL A 86 7.67 18.10 -10.19
C VAL A 86 8.58 17.34 -11.16
N ILE A 87 8.91 16.10 -10.82
CA ILE A 87 9.69 15.18 -11.64
C ILE A 87 8.78 14.06 -12.11
N ASN A 88 8.74 13.84 -13.43
CA ASN A 88 7.98 12.74 -14.02
C ASN A 88 8.94 11.63 -14.46
N VAL A 89 8.62 10.38 -14.16
CA VAL A 89 9.37 9.19 -14.56
C VAL A 89 8.42 8.23 -15.25
N ASP A 90 8.78 7.76 -16.44
CA ASP A 90 7.96 6.84 -17.23
C ASP A 90 8.84 5.85 -18.00
N GLY A 91 8.30 4.67 -18.31
CA GLY A 91 9.03 3.61 -18.98
C GLY A 91 8.27 2.30 -19.06
N PRO A 92 8.76 1.35 -19.89
CA PRO A 92 8.06 0.09 -20.14
C PRO A 92 8.07 -0.88 -18.93
N SER A 93 9.00 -0.73 -18.00
CA SER A 93 9.18 -1.64 -16.86
C SER A 93 8.54 -1.16 -15.56
N GLN A 94 7.88 0.00 -15.56
CA GLN A 94 7.27 0.62 -14.39
C GLN A 94 5.96 1.34 -14.71
N PHE A 95 5.17 1.63 -13.68
CA PHE A 95 4.06 2.57 -13.81
C PHE A 95 4.58 4.02 -13.84
N PRO A 96 3.87 4.94 -14.54
CA PRO A 96 4.25 6.34 -14.55
C PRO A 96 4.25 6.92 -13.14
N ARG A 97 5.29 7.71 -12.84
CA ARG A 97 5.53 8.31 -11.53
C ARG A 97 5.68 9.81 -11.63
N GLN A 98 4.93 10.54 -10.81
CA GLN A 98 5.06 11.96 -10.61
C GLN A 98 5.41 12.22 -9.14
N VAL A 99 6.60 12.77 -8.89
CA VAL A 99 7.11 13.06 -7.55
C VAL A 99 7.47 14.53 -7.41
N THR A 100 7.15 15.12 -6.27
CA THR A 100 7.54 16.49 -5.93
C THR A 100 8.81 16.46 -5.09
N LYS A 101 9.85 17.22 -5.48
CA LYS A 101 11.13 17.34 -4.75
C LYS A 101 11.48 18.80 -4.53
N ASP A 102 11.99 19.11 -3.35
CA ASP A 102 12.61 20.42 -3.06
C ASP A 102 14.09 20.39 -3.45
N LEU A 103 14.39 20.91 -4.63
CA LEU A 103 15.74 20.97 -5.20
C LEU A 103 16.58 22.13 -4.66
N SER A 104 16.03 22.97 -3.76
CA SER A 104 16.81 24.02 -3.09
C SER A 104 17.84 23.46 -2.10
N ARG A 105 17.64 22.22 -1.65
CA ARG A 105 18.46 21.56 -0.62
C ARG A 105 19.46 20.57 -1.20
N SER A 106 19.18 20.02 -2.37
CA SER A 106 19.98 18.98 -3.01
C SER A 106 19.62 18.93 -4.49
N ASN A 107 20.63 18.82 -5.34
CA ASN A 107 20.45 18.51 -6.75
C ASN A 107 20.41 16.99 -7.04
N VAL A 108 20.54 16.17 -6.01
CA VAL A 108 20.35 14.72 -6.08
C VAL A 108 18.89 14.37 -5.77
N ALA A 109 18.20 13.77 -6.73
CA ALA A 109 16.82 13.34 -6.63
C ALA A 109 16.71 11.83 -6.89
N ASN A 110 16.79 11.02 -5.83
CA ASN A 110 16.46 9.60 -5.95
C ASN A 110 14.94 9.40 -5.99
N ILE A 111 14.50 8.55 -6.90
CA ILE A 111 13.10 8.29 -7.20
C ILE A 111 12.88 6.78 -7.17
N ASP A 112 11.87 6.33 -6.44
CA ASP A 112 11.35 4.99 -6.61
C ASP A 112 10.09 5.02 -7.49
N ALA A 113 9.89 3.97 -8.28
CA ALA A 113 8.71 3.76 -9.11
C ALA A 113 8.24 2.30 -9.00
N ILE A 114 6.93 2.07 -9.09
CA ILE A 114 6.39 0.72 -8.97
C ILE A 114 6.63 -0.05 -10.26
N GLU A 115 7.34 -1.15 -10.14
CA GLU A 115 7.72 -2.02 -11.23
C GLU A 115 6.51 -2.80 -11.75
N ARG A 116 6.45 -3.02 -13.07
CA ARG A 116 5.46 -3.90 -13.71
C ARG A 116 5.88 -5.36 -13.58
N ILE A 117 5.84 -5.87 -12.35
CA ILE A 117 6.16 -7.26 -12.00
C ILE A 117 4.91 -8.00 -11.54
N ASN A 118 4.88 -9.32 -11.68
CA ASN A 118 3.72 -10.17 -11.34
C ASN A 118 3.25 -10.03 -9.88
N ALA A 119 4.16 -9.65 -8.97
CA ALA A 119 3.86 -9.42 -7.57
C ALA A 119 2.91 -8.24 -7.33
N PHE A 120 2.75 -7.34 -8.32
CA PHE A 120 1.89 -6.15 -8.19
C PHE A 120 0.68 -6.21 -9.13
N SER A 121 -0.49 -5.80 -8.62
CA SER A 121 -1.72 -5.64 -9.38
C SER A 121 -2.30 -4.25 -9.16
N LEU A 122 -2.34 -3.44 -10.23
CA LEU A 122 -2.94 -2.11 -10.18
C LEU A 122 -4.42 -2.14 -9.81
N GLN A 123 -5.16 -3.15 -10.30
CA GLN A 123 -6.57 -3.31 -9.99
C GLN A 123 -6.78 -3.56 -8.49
N PHE A 124 -6.03 -4.52 -7.93
CA PHE A 124 -6.10 -4.84 -6.51
C PHE A 124 -5.65 -3.65 -5.64
N TYR A 125 -4.58 -2.96 -6.03
CA TYR A 125 -4.13 -1.74 -5.36
C TYR A 125 -5.23 -0.68 -5.28
N ARG A 126 -5.95 -0.43 -6.38
CA ARG A 126 -7.02 0.56 -6.44
C ARG A 126 -8.23 0.16 -5.59
N GLN A 127 -8.59 -1.11 -5.54
CA GLN A 127 -9.62 -1.58 -4.59
C GLN A 127 -9.15 -1.35 -3.15
N LEU A 128 -8.02 -1.97 -2.79
CA LEU A 128 -7.50 -2.03 -1.42
C LEU A 128 -7.16 -0.65 -0.82
N VAL A 129 -6.59 0.26 -1.61
CA VAL A 129 -6.03 1.52 -1.09
C VAL A 129 -6.91 2.72 -1.44
N ARG A 130 -7.80 2.58 -2.43
CA ARG A 130 -8.51 3.71 -3.04
C ARG A 130 -10.00 3.47 -3.19
N ASP A 131 -10.54 2.45 -2.52
CA ASP A 131 -11.97 2.18 -2.41
C ASP A 131 -12.63 1.84 -3.75
N ALA A 132 -11.86 1.35 -4.74
CA ALA A 132 -12.41 1.05 -6.07
C ALA A 132 -13.36 -0.15 -6.10
N GLU A 133 -13.47 -0.91 -5.01
CA GLU A 133 -14.42 -2.01 -4.90
C GLU A 133 -15.84 -1.51 -4.59
N GLU A 134 -15.96 -0.48 -3.75
CA GLU A 134 -17.25 0.00 -3.25
C GLU A 134 -17.60 1.41 -3.76
N SER A 135 -16.65 2.09 -4.42
CA SER A 135 -16.82 3.43 -4.97
C SER A 135 -16.50 3.50 -6.47
N PHE A 136 -17.30 4.28 -7.20
CA PHE A 136 -17.03 4.63 -8.60
C PHE A 136 -15.86 5.61 -8.77
N PHE A 137 -15.49 6.32 -7.69
CA PHE A 137 -14.40 7.30 -7.69
C PHE A 137 -13.26 6.81 -6.81
N LEU A 138 -12.04 6.88 -7.34
CA LEU A 138 -10.85 6.55 -6.59
C LEU A 138 -10.61 7.60 -5.51
N ARG A 139 -10.50 7.16 -4.25
CA ARG A 139 -10.08 8.03 -3.16
C ARG A 139 -8.58 8.30 -3.23
N PRO A 140 -8.11 9.48 -2.78
CA PRO A 140 -6.71 9.67 -2.43
C PRO A 140 -6.29 8.68 -1.33
N THR A 141 -5.00 8.38 -1.26
CA THR A 141 -4.48 7.50 -0.20
C THR A 141 -4.66 8.13 1.17
N ASN A 142 -5.23 7.37 2.11
CA ASN A 142 -5.30 7.76 3.52
C ASN A 142 -4.31 6.92 4.32
N ARG A 143 -3.51 7.56 5.17
CA ARG A 143 -2.58 6.86 6.06
C ARG A 143 -2.23 7.70 7.28
N TRP A 144 -1.69 7.04 8.30
CA TRP A 144 -1.06 7.72 9.42
C TRP A 144 0.28 8.34 9.01
N GLU A 145 0.57 9.55 9.51
CA GLU A 145 1.86 10.23 9.35
C GLU A 145 2.31 10.86 10.67
N GLY A 146 3.61 11.14 10.80
CA GLY A 146 4.17 11.78 11.99
C GLY A 146 4.46 10.77 13.09
N SER A 147 3.52 10.55 14.00
CA SER A 147 3.68 9.65 15.14
C SER A 147 2.80 8.41 15.03
N GLU A 148 3.32 7.25 15.46
CA GLU A 148 2.52 6.03 15.65
C GLU A 148 1.34 6.31 16.61
N PRO A 149 0.09 5.91 16.25
CA PRO A 149 -1.07 6.06 17.11
C PRO A 149 -1.00 5.16 18.34
N THR A 150 -1.75 5.51 19.38
CA THR A 150 -1.97 4.63 20.53
C THR A 150 -3.25 3.83 20.32
N PHE A 151 -3.13 2.51 20.43
CA PHE A 151 -4.27 1.59 20.44
C PHE A 151 -4.88 1.55 21.83
N PHE A 152 -6.18 1.78 21.94
CA PHE A 152 -6.95 1.65 23.17
C PHE A 152 -7.93 0.49 23.04
N ILE A 153 -7.69 -0.61 23.76
CA ILE A 153 -8.63 -1.72 23.85
C ILE A 153 -9.59 -1.42 25.00
N ASP A 154 -10.83 -1.13 24.66
CA ASP A 154 -11.90 -0.81 25.60
C ASP A 154 -12.36 -2.05 26.36
N THR A 155 -12.22 -2.05 27.68
CA THR A 155 -12.65 -3.15 28.55
C THR A 155 -13.98 -2.90 29.24
N ARG A 156 -14.70 -1.83 28.89
CA ARG A 156 -16.11 -1.69 29.28
C ARG A 156 -16.91 -2.88 28.73
N PRO A 157 -18.03 -3.23 29.38
CA PRO A 157 -18.87 -4.32 28.90
C PRO A 157 -19.31 -4.14 27.44
N GLU A 158 -19.43 -5.25 26.73
CA GLU A 158 -19.83 -5.30 25.32
C GLU A 158 -21.15 -4.56 25.10
N ILE A 159 -21.19 -3.72 24.07
CA ILE A 159 -22.37 -2.94 23.72
C ILE A 159 -23.47 -3.91 23.26
N GLY A 160 -24.68 -3.76 23.81
CA GLY A 160 -25.85 -4.58 23.48
C GLY A 160 -26.07 -5.75 24.44
N THR A 161 -25.04 -6.50 24.81
CA THR A 161 -25.16 -7.65 25.75
C THR A 161 -24.87 -7.27 27.20
N GLY A 162 -24.01 -6.27 27.43
CA GLY A 162 -23.49 -5.94 28.76
C GLY A 162 -22.53 -6.99 29.32
N ALA A 163 -22.07 -7.95 28.51
CA ALA A 163 -21.14 -8.98 28.94
C ALA A 163 -19.72 -8.40 29.14
N PRO A 164 -18.95 -8.87 30.15
CA PRO A 164 -17.55 -8.49 30.28
C PRO A 164 -16.73 -9.02 29.10
N ILE A 165 -15.71 -8.26 28.68
CA ILE A 165 -14.81 -8.68 27.61
C ILE A 165 -13.83 -9.73 28.15
N PRO A 166 -13.77 -10.95 27.57
CA PRO A 166 -12.82 -11.98 28.02
C PRO A 166 -11.36 -11.54 27.85
N SER A 167 -10.49 -11.94 28.78
CA SER A 167 -9.04 -11.67 28.68
C SER A 167 -8.40 -12.28 27.44
N SER A 168 -8.87 -13.47 27.02
CA SER A 168 -8.42 -14.13 25.78
C SER A 168 -8.73 -13.30 24.53
N THR A 169 -9.87 -12.59 24.50
CA THR A 169 -10.21 -11.65 23.44
C THR A 169 -9.24 -10.48 23.41
N ILE A 170 -8.96 -9.88 24.57
CA ILE A 170 -8.00 -8.76 24.70
C ILE A 170 -6.60 -9.19 24.21
N ASP A 171 -6.16 -10.38 24.60
CA ASP A 171 -4.85 -10.90 24.19
C ASP A 171 -4.80 -11.23 22.69
N THR A 172 -5.90 -11.71 22.11
CA THR A 172 -6.04 -11.87 20.66
C THR A 172 -5.86 -10.54 19.95
N VAL A 173 -6.58 -9.48 20.37
CA VAL A 173 -6.46 -8.14 19.78
C VAL A 173 -5.03 -7.61 19.89
N ARG A 174 -4.38 -7.75 21.06
CA ARG A 174 -2.96 -7.37 21.22
C ARG A 174 -2.04 -8.09 20.25
N ASN A 175 -2.24 -9.39 20.07
CA ASN A 175 -1.42 -10.20 19.18
C ASN A 175 -1.61 -9.80 17.72
N VAL A 176 -2.85 -9.56 17.29
CA VAL A 176 -3.14 -9.06 15.94
C VAL A 176 -2.50 -7.70 15.70
N ILE A 177 -2.61 -6.75 16.64
CA ILE A 177 -1.95 -5.44 16.52
C ILE A 177 -0.45 -5.60 16.29
N ARG A 178 0.23 -6.43 17.08
CA ARG A 178 1.69 -6.62 16.99
C ARG A 178 2.14 -7.33 15.71
N GLN A 179 1.28 -8.17 15.13
CA GLN A 179 1.63 -8.95 13.93
C GLN A 179 1.25 -8.22 12.64
N SER A 180 0.03 -7.68 12.56
CA SER A 180 -0.51 -7.08 11.33
C SER A 180 -0.02 -5.66 11.11
N MET A 181 0.07 -4.83 12.15
CA MET A 181 0.36 -3.40 11.97
C MET A 181 1.72 -3.11 11.34
N PRO A 182 2.82 -3.81 11.70
CA PRO A 182 4.09 -3.63 11.02
C PRO A 182 4.03 -3.97 9.53
N VAL A 183 3.21 -4.96 9.15
CA VAL A 183 3.04 -5.36 7.75
C VAL A 183 2.20 -4.32 7.00
N PHE A 184 1.05 -3.95 7.55
CA PHE A 184 0.11 -3.01 6.94
C PHE A 184 0.70 -1.62 6.74
N SER A 185 1.58 -1.21 7.64
CA SER A 185 2.11 0.15 7.69
C SER A 185 3.56 0.28 7.20
N ASN A 186 4.12 -0.78 6.58
CA ASN A 186 5.55 -0.84 6.21
C ASN A 186 6.47 -0.48 7.39
N GLY A 187 6.14 -0.94 8.60
CA GLY A 187 6.88 -0.71 9.84
C GLY A 187 6.64 0.65 10.51
N PHE A 188 5.80 1.53 9.96
CA PHE A 188 5.51 2.83 10.60
C PHE A 188 4.76 2.66 11.94
N ILE A 189 3.82 1.72 12.00
CA ILE A 189 3.08 1.32 13.19
C ILE A 189 3.67 0.00 13.68
N THR A 190 4.36 0.05 14.82
CA THR A 190 5.02 -1.12 15.39
C THR A 190 4.09 -1.98 16.25
N GLY A 191 2.96 -1.41 16.71
CA GLY A 191 2.08 -2.05 17.70
C GLY A 191 2.65 -1.97 19.12
N SER A 192 3.56 -1.04 19.39
CA SER A 192 4.20 -0.89 20.70
C SER A 192 3.35 -0.08 21.69
N LYS A 193 2.45 0.78 21.19
CA LYS A 193 1.61 1.66 22.00
C LYS A 193 0.21 1.07 22.19
N ILE A 194 0.06 0.10 23.10
CA ILE A 194 -1.23 -0.51 23.42
C ILE A 194 -1.61 -0.21 24.86
N THR A 195 -2.78 0.39 25.07
CA THR A 195 -3.41 0.62 26.37
C THR A 195 -4.67 -0.22 26.47
N VAL A 196 -4.83 -0.96 27.57
CA VAL A 196 -6.05 -1.73 27.88
C VAL A 196 -6.72 -1.06 29.06
N THR A 197 -7.95 -0.57 28.89
CA THR A 197 -8.60 0.31 29.86
C THR A 197 -10.12 0.30 29.73
N ASN A 198 -10.83 0.55 30.83
CA ASN A 198 -12.27 0.79 30.85
C ASN A 198 -12.64 2.27 30.71
N ASN A 199 -11.63 3.15 30.61
CA ASN A 199 -11.77 4.57 30.38
C ASN A 199 -10.92 4.99 29.16
N PRO A 200 -11.21 4.47 27.95
CA PRO A 200 -10.53 4.91 26.74
C PRO A 200 -10.89 6.37 26.44
N PRO A 201 -10.09 7.07 25.62
CA PRO A 201 -10.48 8.39 25.14
C PRO A 201 -11.79 8.31 24.33
N PRO A 202 -12.49 9.45 24.13
CA PRO A 202 -13.64 9.50 23.22
C PRO A 202 -13.31 8.97 21.82
N ASP A 203 -14.31 8.42 21.12
CA ASP A 203 -14.14 7.96 19.74
C ASP A 203 -13.60 9.10 18.87
N LEU A 204 -12.69 8.75 17.95
CA LEU A 204 -12.04 9.71 17.06
C LEU A 204 -11.21 10.79 17.78
N SER A 205 -10.68 10.49 18.97
CA SER A 205 -9.67 11.35 19.61
C SER A 205 -8.36 11.32 18.84
N SER A 206 -7.78 12.48 18.59
CA SER A 206 -6.54 12.62 17.80
C SER A 206 -5.40 11.73 18.35
N GLY A 207 -4.70 11.03 17.45
CA GLY A 207 -3.61 10.12 17.79
C GLY A 207 -4.05 8.76 18.35
N SER A 208 -5.35 8.43 18.32
CA SER A 208 -5.89 7.20 18.90
C SER A 208 -6.55 6.28 17.88
N ILE A 209 -6.41 4.97 18.12
CA ILE A 209 -7.24 3.92 17.54
C ILE A 209 -7.98 3.26 18.69
N VAL A 210 -9.28 3.53 18.82
CA VAL A 210 -10.12 2.97 19.89
C VAL A 210 -10.79 1.68 19.38
N ILE A 211 -10.62 0.57 20.08
CA ILE A 211 -11.18 -0.73 19.74
C ILE A 211 -12.28 -1.05 20.75
N ARG A 212 -13.49 -1.31 20.24
CA ARG A 212 -14.68 -1.60 21.02
C ARG A 212 -15.33 -2.90 20.57
N PHE A 213 -16.17 -3.45 21.43
CA PHE A 213 -16.94 -4.67 21.18
C PHE A 213 -18.43 -4.34 21.18
N ASP A 214 -19.12 -4.66 20.09
CA ASP A 214 -20.48 -4.21 19.81
C ASP A 214 -21.32 -5.31 19.18
N HIS A 215 -22.15 -5.96 20.00
CA HIS A 215 -23.04 -7.02 19.56
C HIS A 215 -24.22 -6.50 18.72
N THR A 216 -24.53 -5.21 18.79
CA THR A 216 -25.65 -4.62 18.03
C THR A 216 -25.39 -4.65 16.52
N LEU A 217 -24.12 -4.75 16.11
CA LEU A 217 -23.73 -4.88 14.71
C LEU A 217 -24.34 -6.12 14.03
N LEU A 218 -24.51 -7.23 14.76
CA LEU A 218 -25.16 -8.43 14.21
C LEU A 218 -26.61 -8.16 13.79
N GLN A 219 -27.32 -7.31 14.53
CA GLN A 219 -28.69 -6.90 14.19
C GLN A 219 -28.72 -6.01 12.96
N ALA A 220 -27.63 -5.28 12.69
CA ALA A 220 -27.43 -4.46 11.50
C ALA A 220 -26.85 -5.25 10.30
N GLY A 221 -26.61 -6.56 10.45
CA GLY A 221 -26.02 -7.38 9.38
C GLY A 221 -24.54 -7.09 9.13
N ALA A 222 -23.81 -6.66 10.16
CA ALA A 222 -22.38 -6.38 10.10
C ALA A 222 -21.59 -7.21 11.14
N PHE A 223 -20.34 -7.52 10.82
CA PHE A 223 -19.39 -8.13 11.75
C PHE A 223 -18.45 -7.11 12.38
N GLY A 224 -18.21 -6.00 11.69
CA GLY A 224 -17.41 -4.90 12.19
C GLY A 224 -17.71 -3.61 11.46
N VAL A 225 -17.34 -2.52 12.12
CA VAL A 225 -17.43 -1.17 11.57
C VAL A 225 -16.19 -0.41 12.02
N THR A 226 -15.52 0.19 11.06
CA THR A 226 -14.40 1.09 11.35
C THR A 226 -14.68 2.48 10.80
N ARG A 227 -14.50 3.48 11.66
CA ARG A 227 -14.55 4.89 11.28
C ARG A 227 -13.16 5.48 11.41
N ILE A 228 -12.70 6.16 10.36
CA ILE A 228 -11.47 6.94 10.38
C ILE A 228 -11.81 8.42 10.25
N GLN A 229 -11.18 9.25 11.07
CA GLN A 229 -11.16 10.70 10.92
C GLN A 229 -9.86 11.10 10.24
N THR A 230 -9.95 11.90 9.18
CA THR A 230 -8.79 12.45 8.48
C THR A 230 -8.71 13.96 8.65
N ILE A 231 -7.50 14.50 8.53
CA ILE A 231 -7.24 15.93 8.30
C ILE A 231 -6.58 16.01 6.92
N GLY A 232 -7.39 16.34 5.91
CA GLY A 232 -7.02 16.07 4.52
C GLY A 232 -6.92 14.57 4.27
N SER A 233 -5.75 14.10 3.83
CA SER A 233 -5.49 12.67 3.60
C SER A 233 -4.70 11.99 4.71
N ARG A 234 -4.35 12.72 5.78
CA ARG A 234 -3.70 12.16 6.96
C ARG A 234 -4.77 11.60 7.89
N ILE A 235 -4.67 10.34 8.28
CA ILE A 235 -5.49 9.78 9.35
C ILE A 235 -5.07 10.42 10.68
N ASP A 236 -6.05 10.94 11.41
CA ASP A 236 -5.86 11.60 12.70
C ASP A 236 -6.37 10.74 13.86
N ALA A 237 -7.45 9.99 13.64
CA ALA A 237 -8.04 9.11 14.63
C ALA A 237 -8.84 7.98 13.99
N ALA A 238 -9.02 6.87 14.69
CA ALA A 238 -9.92 5.81 14.28
C ALA A 238 -10.70 5.21 15.46
N VAL A 239 -11.87 4.66 15.17
CA VAL A 239 -12.58 3.74 16.07
C VAL A 239 -12.99 2.51 15.28
N THR A 240 -12.71 1.34 15.84
CA THR A 240 -13.07 0.03 15.31
C THR A 240 -14.04 -0.63 16.29
N ARG A 241 -15.15 -1.13 15.77
CA ARG A 241 -16.16 -1.87 16.54
C ARG A 241 -16.23 -3.29 16.01
N LEU A 242 -16.10 -4.27 16.89
CA LEU A 242 -16.02 -5.68 16.57
C LEU A 242 -17.17 -6.45 17.19
N VAL A 243 -17.76 -7.37 16.45
CA VAL A 243 -18.62 -8.40 17.03
C VAL A 243 -17.77 -9.46 17.73
N LEU A 244 -18.16 -9.88 18.94
CA LEU A 244 -17.60 -11.07 19.58
C LEU A 244 -18.26 -12.34 19.04
N ASN A 245 -17.46 -13.40 18.88
CA ASN A 245 -17.89 -14.71 18.36
C ASN A 245 -18.50 -14.65 16.95
N PRO A 246 -17.80 -14.07 15.95
CA PRO A 246 -18.25 -14.11 14.56
C PRO A 246 -18.27 -15.56 14.03
N SER A 247 -18.89 -15.78 12.87
CA SER A 247 -18.96 -17.10 12.23
C SER A 247 -17.65 -17.56 11.56
N PHE A 248 -16.56 -16.82 11.76
CA PHE A 248 -15.22 -17.06 11.22
C PHE A 248 -14.16 -16.64 12.27
N PRO A 249 -12.86 -16.86 12.05
CA PRO A 249 -11.84 -16.57 13.07
C PRO A 249 -11.85 -15.10 13.53
N PHE A 250 -11.88 -14.89 14.85
CA PHE A 250 -11.97 -13.55 15.44
C PHE A 250 -10.71 -12.70 15.23
N ASP A 251 -9.55 -13.35 15.14
CA ASP A 251 -8.27 -12.72 14.81
C ASP A 251 -8.24 -12.20 13.36
N GLU A 252 -8.83 -12.94 12.42
CA GLU A 252 -9.04 -12.49 11.03
C GLU A 252 -9.95 -11.25 10.98
N LEU A 253 -11.13 -11.27 11.66
CA LEU A 253 -12.01 -10.10 11.78
C LEU A 253 -11.27 -8.89 12.38
N THR A 254 -10.51 -9.12 13.45
CA THR A 254 -9.74 -8.05 14.10
C THR A 254 -8.71 -7.48 13.14
N SER A 255 -8.01 -8.32 12.38
CA SER A 255 -7.00 -7.86 11.42
C SER A 255 -7.64 -7.06 10.28
N HIS A 256 -8.77 -7.53 9.75
CA HIS A 256 -9.56 -6.85 8.73
C HIS A 256 -9.96 -5.43 9.16
N GLU A 257 -10.59 -5.30 10.33
CA GLU A 257 -11.05 -4.01 10.83
C GLU A 257 -9.91 -3.06 11.20
N LEU A 258 -8.79 -3.59 11.70
CA LEU A 258 -7.60 -2.80 11.91
C LEU A 258 -6.96 -2.34 10.59
N GLY A 259 -7.13 -3.10 9.51
CA GLY A 259 -6.77 -2.69 8.15
C GLY A 259 -7.49 -1.40 7.73
N HIS A 260 -8.79 -1.30 8.02
CA HIS A 260 -9.55 -0.06 7.84
C HIS A 260 -9.02 1.09 8.69
N ALA A 261 -8.67 0.84 9.95
CA ALA A 261 -8.18 1.86 10.88
C ALA A 261 -6.84 2.49 10.43
N VAL A 262 -6.13 1.82 9.52
CA VAL A 262 -4.86 2.30 8.95
C VAL A 262 -4.98 2.69 7.46
N GLY A 263 -6.20 2.74 6.91
CA GLY A 263 -6.49 3.37 5.62
C GLY A 263 -6.73 2.42 4.45
N PHE A 264 -7.00 1.13 4.71
CA PHE A 264 -7.35 0.16 3.66
C PHE A 264 -8.86 -0.04 3.54
N PHE A 265 -9.29 -0.48 2.36
CA PHE A 265 -10.68 -0.70 1.97
C PHE A 265 -10.86 -2.14 1.52
N HIS A 266 -12.10 -2.52 1.29
CA HIS A 266 -12.42 -3.83 0.75
C HIS A 266 -11.79 -4.08 -0.63
N ALA A 267 -11.40 -5.33 -0.88
CA ALA A 267 -10.84 -5.77 -2.15
C ALA A 267 -11.29 -7.18 -2.50
N SER A 268 -11.48 -7.40 -3.80
CA SER A 268 -11.99 -8.68 -4.34
C SER A 268 -11.16 -9.22 -5.51
N ALA A 269 -10.24 -8.42 -6.06
CA ALA A 269 -9.44 -8.80 -7.23
C ALA A 269 -8.36 -9.86 -6.92
N ARG A 270 -7.98 -10.02 -5.65
CA ARG A 270 -7.02 -11.02 -5.16
C ARG A 270 -7.38 -11.46 -3.74
N PRO A 271 -6.90 -12.63 -3.28
CA PRO A 271 -7.02 -13.03 -1.88
C PRO A 271 -6.45 -11.94 -0.96
N SER A 272 -7.23 -11.56 0.06
CA SER A 272 -6.88 -10.46 0.96
C SER A 272 -7.63 -10.63 2.27
N VAL A 273 -7.01 -10.24 3.38
CA VAL A 273 -7.73 -10.08 4.65
C VAL A 273 -8.82 -9.00 4.54
N MET A 274 -8.67 -8.05 3.62
CA MET A 274 -9.65 -7.00 3.32
C MET A 274 -10.75 -7.47 2.36
N VAL A 275 -11.18 -8.73 2.43
CA VAL A 275 -12.24 -9.25 1.55
C VAL A 275 -13.54 -8.46 1.71
N ALA A 276 -14.24 -8.15 0.61
CA ALA A 276 -15.46 -7.34 0.67
C ALA A 276 -16.63 -8.00 1.42
N THR A 277 -16.67 -9.35 1.43
CA THR A 277 -17.75 -10.11 2.06
C THR A 277 -17.21 -11.39 2.69
N GLY A 278 -17.67 -11.69 3.90
CA GLY A 278 -17.36 -12.95 4.59
C GLY A 278 -15.92 -13.00 5.11
N SER A 279 -15.26 -14.14 4.87
CA SER A 279 -13.90 -14.42 5.34
C SER A 279 -13.06 -14.92 4.17
N CYS A 280 -11.80 -14.51 4.13
CA CYS A 280 -10.84 -14.99 3.15
C CYS A 280 -10.28 -16.38 3.52
N GLY A 281 -10.38 -16.77 4.80
CA GLY A 281 -9.73 -17.97 5.35
C GLY A 281 -8.21 -17.91 5.24
N CYS A 282 -7.66 -16.70 5.14
CA CYS A 282 -6.27 -16.43 4.81
C CYS A 282 -5.42 -16.04 6.04
N GLY A 283 -6.03 -16.02 7.23
CA GLY A 283 -5.36 -15.63 8.47
C GLY A 283 -5.28 -14.12 8.62
N LEU A 284 -4.16 -13.61 9.18
CA LEU A 284 -4.03 -12.19 9.49
C LEU A 284 -3.79 -11.29 8.27
N PHE A 285 -3.13 -11.83 7.23
CA PHE A 285 -2.83 -11.13 5.98
C PHE A 285 -2.25 -12.11 4.95
N THR A 286 -2.34 -11.73 3.69
CA THR A 286 -1.75 -12.44 2.55
C THR A 286 -0.43 -11.80 2.08
N SER A 287 0.25 -12.47 1.15
CA SER A 287 1.37 -11.88 0.43
C SER A 287 0.94 -10.69 -0.46
N ASP A 288 -0.30 -10.71 -0.98
CA ASP A 288 -0.83 -9.60 -1.77
C ASP A 288 -1.06 -8.38 -0.88
N ASP A 289 -1.63 -8.56 0.31
CA ASP A 289 -1.78 -7.49 1.32
C ASP A 289 -0.42 -6.86 1.62
N SER A 290 0.57 -7.70 1.95
CA SER A 290 1.91 -7.26 2.34
C SER A 290 2.59 -6.38 1.28
N VAL A 291 2.47 -6.73 -0.01
CA VAL A 291 3.08 -5.96 -1.11
C VAL A 291 2.35 -4.63 -1.31
N HIS A 292 1.03 -4.64 -1.38
CA HIS A 292 0.24 -3.47 -1.78
C HIS A 292 0.08 -2.46 -0.63
N MET A 293 -0.07 -2.92 0.60
CA MET A 293 -0.13 -2.07 1.80
C MET A 293 1.22 -1.38 2.05
N LYS A 294 2.33 -2.10 1.83
CA LYS A 294 3.68 -1.52 1.87
C LYS A 294 3.84 -0.37 0.88
N ILE A 295 3.32 -0.52 -0.33
CA ILE A 295 3.36 0.54 -1.34
C ILE A 295 2.59 1.77 -0.87
N ASN A 296 1.37 1.62 -0.33
CA ASN A 296 0.60 2.74 0.23
C ASN A 296 1.43 3.54 1.26
N TYR A 297 2.06 2.84 2.20
CA TYR A 297 2.86 3.50 3.24
C TYR A 297 4.23 4.01 2.76
N SER A 298 4.64 3.68 1.54
CA SER A 298 5.81 4.28 0.87
C SER A 298 5.48 5.54 0.06
N ARG A 299 4.20 5.92 -0.03
CA ARG A 299 3.73 7.13 -0.72
C ARG A 299 3.30 8.19 0.29
N PRO A 300 3.39 9.48 -0.05
CA PRO A 300 2.80 10.53 0.79
C PRO A 300 1.28 10.36 0.89
N ALA A 301 0.71 10.80 2.00
CA ALA A 301 -0.75 10.90 2.12
C ALA A 301 -1.32 11.83 1.03
N GLY A 302 -2.46 11.45 0.44
CA GLY A 302 -3.13 12.24 -0.58
C GLY A 302 -2.62 12.02 -2.00
N ASN A 303 -1.76 11.02 -2.21
CA ASN A 303 -1.39 10.53 -3.52
C ASN A 303 -2.69 10.14 -4.30
N THR A 304 -2.82 10.55 -5.57
CA THR A 304 -4.10 10.57 -6.31
C THR A 304 -4.27 9.50 -7.42
N ASP A 305 -3.19 8.86 -7.85
CA ASP A 305 -3.18 7.51 -8.43
C ASP A 305 -1.89 6.81 -7.99
N ILE A 306 -1.69 5.51 -8.29
CA ILE A 306 -0.59 4.63 -7.87
C ILE A 306 0.75 5.32 -7.56
N ASP A 307 1.14 6.30 -8.38
CA ASP A 307 2.42 6.98 -8.31
C ASP A 307 2.31 8.50 -8.59
N ASN A 308 1.17 9.14 -8.30
CA ASN A 308 0.97 10.60 -8.44
C ASN A 308 0.93 11.33 -7.09
N ASP A 309 2.08 11.88 -6.66
CA ASP A 309 2.18 12.61 -5.39
C ASP A 309 1.43 13.95 -5.45
N PRO A 310 0.86 14.41 -4.32
CA PRO A 310 0.25 15.73 -4.28
C PRO A 310 1.32 16.81 -4.47
N THR A 311 1.05 17.76 -5.37
CA THR A 311 1.90 18.95 -5.60
C THR A 311 1.83 19.95 -4.44
N ASP A 312 0.75 19.89 -3.65
CA ASP A 312 0.39 20.90 -2.65
C ASP A 312 0.70 20.45 -1.21
N ALA A 313 1.74 19.62 -1.02
CA ALA A 313 2.16 19.16 0.31
C ALA A 313 2.49 20.31 1.31
N VAL A 314 2.48 21.56 0.84
CA VAL A 314 2.74 22.79 1.61
C VAL A 314 1.47 23.40 2.25
N THR A 315 0.24 23.04 1.85
CA THR A 315 -0.97 23.67 2.43
C THR A 315 -1.73 22.73 3.38
N LYS A 316 -1.02 22.11 4.34
CA LYS A 316 -1.61 21.28 5.41
C LYS A 316 -2.49 22.07 6.41
N SER A 317 -2.50 23.40 6.37
CA SER A 317 -3.12 24.24 7.42
C SER A 317 -4.63 24.54 7.27
N LEU A 318 -5.26 24.17 6.14
CA LEU A 318 -6.71 24.39 5.91
C LEU A 318 -7.48 23.10 5.60
N ALA A 319 -6.85 21.95 5.80
CA ALA A 319 -7.46 20.68 5.41
C ALA A 319 -8.70 20.38 6.27
N LYS A 320 -9.83 20.13 5.60
CA LYS A 320 -11.10 19.78 6.24
C LYS A 320 -10.97 18.45 6.99
N ARG A 321 -11.64 18.36 8.13
CA ARG A 321 -11.85 17.08 8.82
C ARG A 321 -12.95 16.30 8.14
N GLU A 322 -12.68 15.06 7.79
CA GLU A 322 -13.65 14.14 7.20
C GLU A 322 -13.71 12.86 8.03
N VAL A 323 -14.89 12.23 8.05
CA VAL A 323 -15.06 10.91 8.67
C VAL A 323 -15.48 9.95 7.57
N ILE A 324 -14.72 8.87 7.42
CA ILE A 324 -15.02 7.77 6.51
C ILE A 324 -15.46 6.60 7.37
N GLU A 325 -16.63 6.04 7.07
CA GLU A 325 -17.17 4.84 7.71
C GLU A 325 -17.09 3.68 6.72
N ILE A 326 -16.54 2.56 7.18
CA ILE A 326 -16.41 1.32 6.42
C ILE A 326 -17.07 0.22 7.23
N ILE A 327 -17.92 -0.58 6.59
CA ILE A 327 -18.79 -1.56 7.24
C ILE A 327 -18.51 -2.94 6.66
N CYS A 328 -17.97 -3.84 7.46
CA CYS A 328 -17.80 -5.24 7.09
C CYS A 328 -19.14 -5.97 7.23
N ARG A 329 -19.80 -6.21 6.09
CA ARG A 329 -21.12 -6.85 6.04
C ARG A 329 -21.02 -8.36 6.16
N LYS A 330 -22.09 -8.94 6.70
CA LYS A 330 -22.25 -10.40 6.84
C LYS A 330 -22.36 -11.12 5.50
#